data_AF-A0A937DZ48-F1
#
_entry.id   AF-A0A937DZ48-F1
#
_cell.length_a   1.000
_cell.length_b   1.000
_cell.length_c   1.000
_cell.angle_alpha   90.00
_cell.angle_beta   90.00
_cell.angle_gamma   90.00
#
_symmetry.space_group_name_H-M   'P 1'
#
loop_
_entity.id
_entity.type
_entity.pdbx_description
1 polymer ?
#
loop_
_entity_poly.entity_id
_entity_poly.type
_entity_poly.pdbx_seq_one_letter_code
_entity_poly.pdbx_strand_id
1 'polypeptide(L)'
;MNKIIRIFLTTFLLASCGTKPDVRTEKLNAYLDAQFRTKADTTWRGIVVLTMNGCFSCNRYFLESMTRQPDISGYAVLVSASPGTIPAGAYEGKQADTVWKDYQDRFYDTQLMKSSGIIYLRQGVVDTIVDLRSEGLEQQVEYMQKRFATAQADF
;
A
#
# COMPACT_ATOMS: atom_id res chain seq x y z
N MET A 1 -20.33 30.43 58.90
CA MET A 1 -19.88 30.71 57.52
C MET A 1 -19.50 29.39 56.86
N ASN A 2 -20.45 28.77 56.15
CA ASN A 2 -20.24 27.48 55.48
C ASN A 2 -19.82 27.72 54.04
N LYS A 3 -18.58 27.40 53.70
CA LYS A 3 -18.10 27.40 52.31
C LYS A 3 -18.25 25.98 51.75
N ILE A 4 -19.35 25.75 51.05
CA ILE A 4 -19.58 24.54 50.27
C ILE A 4 -18.68 24.63 49.03
N ILE A 5 -17.62 23.81 49.04
CA ILE A 5 -16.72 23.61 47.90
C ILE A 5 -17.49 22.80 46.86
N ARG A 6 -17.86 23.43 45.75
CA ARG A 6 -18.46 22.76 44.59
C ARG A 6 -17.36 22.01 43.84
N ILE A 7 -17.31 20.71 44.02
CA ILE A 7 -16.49 19.80 43.20
C ILE A 7 -17.14 19.74 41.81
N PHE A 8 -16.52 20.43 40.84
CA PHE A 8 -16.86 20.31 39.43
C PHE A 8 -16.25 18.99 38.93
N LEU A 9 -17.04 17.92 38.97
CA LEU A 9 -16.67 16.63 38.40
C LEU A 9 -16.85 16.73 36.88
N THR A 10 -15.83 17.23 36.19
CA THR A 10 -15.81 17.29 34.73
C THR A 10 -15.54 15.88 34.21
N THR A 11 -16.61 15.12 33.99
CA THR A 11 -16.58 13.82 33.35
C THR A 11 -16.02 14.00 31.93
N PHE A 12 -14.72 13.77 31.77
CA PHE A 12 -14.05 13.71 30.48
C PHE A 12 -14.54 12.44 29.78
N LEU A 13 -15.67 12.55 29.07
CA LEU A 13 -16.11 11.56 28.10
C LEU A 13 -15.05 11.50 27.01
N LEU A 14 -14.06 10.62 27.21
CA LEU A 14 -13.26 10.07 26.12
C LEU A 14 -14.22 9.28 25.24
N ALA A 15 -14.96 9.99 24.39
CA ALA A 15 -15.52 9.42 23.18
C ALA A 15 -14.31 8.98 22.35
N SER A 16 -13.85 7.77 22.63
CA SER A 16 -13.02 7.01 21.71
C SER A 16 -13.84 6.87 20.44
N CYS A 17 -13.67 7.84 19.53
CA CYS A 17 -13.90 7.62 18.12
C CYS A 17 -12.99 6.46 17.71
N GLY A 18 -13.45 5.24 17.97
CA GLY A 18 -12.94 4.07 17.28
C GLY A 18 -13.36 4.26 15.84
N THR A 19 -12.56 5.00 15.07
CA THR A 19 -12.67 5.07 13.63
C THR A 19 -12.57 3.63 13.16
N LYS A 20 -13.72 3.07 12.76
CA LYS A 20 -13.73 1.76 12.10
C LYS A 20 -12.73 1.84 10.95
N PRO A 21 -11.87 0.82 10.79
CA PRO A 21 -10.90 0.83 9.70
C PRO A 21 -11.65 1.05 8.38
N ASP A 22 -11.07 1.88 7.51
CA ASP A 22 -11.62 2.10 6.17
C ASP A 22 -11.81 0.76 5.45
N VAL A 23 -12.90 0.60 4.69
CA VAL A 23 -13.26 -0.67 4.02
C VAL A 23 -12.12 -1.18 3.13
N ARG A 24 -11.34 -0.28 2.52
CA ARG A 24 -10.17 -0.67 1.71
C ARG A 24 -9.06 -1.28 2.56
N THR A 25 -8.86 -0.76 3.77
CA THR A 25 -7.91 -1.28 4.75
C THR A 25 -8.34 -2.64 5.28
N GLU A 26 -9.64 -2.83 5.56
CA GLU A 26 -10.17 -4.13 5.97
C GLU A 26 -9.96 -5.18 4.88
N LYS A 27 -10.30 -4.85 3.63
CA LYS A 27 -10.07 -5.74 2.47
C LYS A 27 -8.60 -6.10 2.29
N LEU A 28 -7.71 -5.11 2.39
CA LEU A 28 -6.27 -5.34 2.26
C LEU A 28 -5.77 -6.26 3.36
N ASN A 29 -6.12 -5.98 4.61
CA ASN A 29 -5.67 -6.79 5.75
C ASN A 29 -6.27 -8.19 5.73
N ALA A 30 -7.52 -8.36 5.32
CA ALA A 30 -8.12 -9.68 5.16
C ALA A 30 -7.39 -10.51 4.10
N TYR A 31 -7.02 -9.90 2.98
CA TYR A 31 -6.20 -10.54 1.95
C TYR A 31 -4.82 -10.93 2.47
N LEU A 32 -4.09 -9.98 3.07
CA LEU A 32 -2.74 -10.22 3.59
C LEU A 32 -2.72 -11.31 4.67
N ASP A 33 -3.73 -11.34 5.53
CA ASP A 33 -3.83 -12.34 6.59
C ASP A 33 -4.12 -13.73 6.01
N ALA A 34 -5.07 -13.82 5.09
CA ALA A 34 -5.43 -15.07 4.43
C ALA A 34 -4.26 -15.66 3.63
N GLN A 35 -3.47 -14.83 2.94
CA GLN A 35 -2.40 -15.31 2.05
C GLN A 35 -1.04 -15.42 2.70
N PHE A 36 -0.72 -14.52 3.63
CA PHE A 36 0.63 -14.37 4.16
C PHE A 36 0.67 -14.32 5.69
N ARG A 37 -0.48 -14.49 6.37
CA ARG A 37 -0.62 -14.43 7.84
C ARG A 37 -0.05 -13.14 8.43
N THR A 38 -0.30 -12.03 7.75
CA THR A 38 0.19 -10.70 8.13
C THR A 38 -0.85 -9.61 7.87
N LYS A 39 -0.55 -8.39 8.30
CA LYS A 39 -1.35 -7.19 8.04
C LYS A 39 -0.44 -6.07 7.55
N ALA A 40 -1.04 -5.00 7.04
CA ALA A 40 -0.32 -3.79 6.69
C ALA A 40 0.43 -3.25 7.92
N ASP A 41 1.76 -3.19 7.82
CA ASP A 41 2.62 -2.66 8.88
C ASP A 41 2.52 -1.13 8.94
N THR A 42 2.61 -0.59 10.16
CA THR A 42 2.68 0.86 10.39
C THR A 42 3.96 1.51 9.85
N THR A 43 5.01 0.72 9.64
CA THR A 43 6.29 1.11 9.06
C THR A 43 6.24 1.17 7.54
N TRP A 44 5.28 0.49 6.91
CA TRP A 44 5.14 0.52 5.45
C TRP A 44 4.51 1.82 4.97
N ARG A 45 5.18 2.43 3.99
CA ARG A 45 4.73 3.56 3.18
C ARG A 45 3.78 3.12 2.07
N GLY A 46 3.87 1.87 1.64
CA GLY A 46 2.96 1.33 0.64
C GLY A 46 3.27 -0.08 0.18
N ILE A 47 2.48 -0.53 -0.80
CA ILE A 47 2.61 -1.83 -1.46
C ILE A 47 2.65 -1.58 -2.96
N VAL A 48 3.74 -1.99 -3.61
CA VAL A 48 3.85 -2.03 -5.07
C VAL A 48 3.15 -3.29 -5.54
N VAL A 49 2.09 -3.16 -6.32
CA VAL A 49 1.31 -4.29 -6.84
C VAL A 49 1.65 -4.48 -8.32
N LEU A 50 2.04 -5.70 -8.67
CA LEU A 50 2.38 -6.08 -10.02
C LEU A 50 1.49 -7.23 -10.47
N THR A 51 0.63 -6.97 -11.44
CA THR A 51 -0.31 -7.96 -12.00
C THR A 51 -0.20 -8.01 -13.52
N MET A 52 -0.78 -9.05 -14.12
CA MET A 52 -0.95 -9.17 -15.57
C MET A 52 -2.26 -8.58 -16.06
N ASN A 53 -3.18 -8.24 -15.14
CA ASN A 53 -4.46 -7.68 -15.51
C ASN A 53 -4.32 -6.27 -16.12
N GLY A 54 -5.20 -5.97 -17.07
CA GLY A 54 -5.20 -4.70 -17.78
C GLY A 54 -4.20 -4.63 -18.93
N CYS A 55 -3.51 -3.50 -19.04
CA CYS A 55 -2.65 -3.18 -20.18
C CYS A 55 -1.25 -3.79 -20.03
N PHE A 56 -0.92 -4.80 -20.84
CA PHE A 56 0.38 -5.48 -20.80
C PHE A 56 1.57 -4.53 -20.97
N SER A 57 1.55 -3.65 -21.97
CA SER A 57 2.63 -2.68 -22.22
C SER A 57 2.76 -1.68 -21.07
N CYS A 58 1.64 -1.27 -20.46
CA CYS A 58 1.61 -0.38 -19.31
C CYS A 58 2.24 -1.05 -18.08
N ASN A 59 1.85 -2.30 -17.78
CA ASN A 59 2.41 -3.08 -16.67
C ASN A 59 3.93 -3.27 -16.84
N ARG A 60 4.39 -3.55 -18.07
CA ARG A 60 5.82 -3.64 -18.37
C ARG A 60 6.54 -2.30 -18.17
N TYR A 61 6.00 -1.21 -18.70
CA TYR A 61 6.56 0.14 -18.51
C TYR A 61 6.64 0.52 -17.04
N PHE A 62 5.59 0.24 -16.26
CA PHE A 62 5.56 0.47 -14.82
C PHE A 62 6.63 -0.34 -14.10
N LEU A 63 6.73 -1.64 -14.38
CA LEU A 63 7.76 -2.51 -13.82
C LEU A 63 9.18 -1.99 -14.11
N GLU A 64 9.48 -1.66 -15.37
CA GLU A 64 10.77 -1.11 -15.77
C GLU A 64 11.07 0.23 -15.07
N SER A 65 10.05 1.08 -14.91
CA SER A 65 10.19 2.38 -14.26
C SER A 65 10.41 2.25 -12.76
N MET A 66 9.73 1.31 -12.12
CA MET A 66 9.83 1.09 -10.68
C MET A 66 11.11 0.37 -10.28
N THR A 67 11.58 -0.56 -11.11
CA THR A 67 12.86 -1.25 -10.88
C THR A 67 14.08 -0.36 -11.08
N ARG A 68 13.95 0.82 -11.70
CA ARG A 68 15.01 1.84 -11.73
C ARG A 68 15.13 2.63 -10.43
N GLN A 69 14.15 2.57 -9.53
CA GLN A 69 14.26 3.21 -8.23
C GLN A 69 15.31 2.48 -7.38
N PRO A 70 16.35 3.17 -6.90
CA PRO A 70 17.47 2.54 -6.19
C PRO A 70 17.06 2.07 -4.79
N ASP A 71 16.09 2.75 -4.17
CA ASP A 71 15.61 2.47 -2.83
C ASP A 71 14.07 2.50 -2.79
N ILE A 72 13.50 1.40 -2.31
CA ILE A 72 12.07 1.22 -2.08
C ILE A 72 11.81 0.75 -0.65
N SER A 73 12.73 1.03 0.29
CA SER A 73 12.61 0.66 1.70
C SER A 73 11.32 1.21 2.30
N GLY A 74 10.67 0.48 3.20
CA GLY A 74 9.33 0.85 3.65
C GLY A 74 8.23 0.55 2.62
N TYR A 75 8.53 -0.11 1.50
CA TYR A 75 7.50 -0.69 0.64
C TYR A 75 7.57 -2.21 0.64
N ALA A 76 6.39 -2.82 0.67
CA ALA A 76 6.21 -4.22 0.27
C ALA A 76 6.03 -4.30 -1.25
N VAL A 77 6.39 -5.45 -1.83
CA VAL A 77 6.09 -5.76 -3.24
C VAL A 77 5.17 -6.98 -3.29
N LEU A 78 4.06 -6.86 -4.00
CA LEU A 78 3.13 -7.95 -4.27
C LEU A 78 3.16 -8.30 -5.76
N VAL A 79 3.60 -9.52 -6.07
CA VAL A 79 3.67 -10.06 -7.42
C VAL A 79 2.49 -11.01 -7.64
N SER A 80 1.43 -10.51 -8.27
CA SER A 80 0.23 -11.27 -8.67
C SER A 80 0.36 -11.86 -10.09
N ALA A 81 1.36 -11.41 -10.86
CA ALA A 81 1.59 -11.87 -12.22
C ALA A 81 2.24 -13.27 -12.30
N SER A 82 1.80 -14.11 -13.24
CA SER A 82 2.34 -15.44 -13.47
C SER A 82 3.86 -15.44 -13.72
N PRO A 83 4.59 -16.51 -13.31
CA PRO A 83 6.02 -16.67 -13.59
C PRO A 83 6.29 -16.59 -15.10
N GLY A 84 7.21 -15.72 -15.52
CA GLY A 84 7.58 -15.50 -16.91
C GLY A 84 7.15 -14.15 -17.49
N THR A 85 6.16 -13.49 -16.89
CA THR A 85 5.72 -12.15 -17.33
C THR A 85 6.47 -11.03 -16.62
N ILE A 86 6.79 -11.24 -15.36
CA ILE A 86 7.66 -10.38 -14.57
C ILE A 86 8.96 -11.16 -14.40
N PRO A 87 10.13 -10.59 -14.74
CA PRO A 87 11.41 -11.22 -14.46
C PRO A 87 11.45 -11.57 -12.97
N ALA A 88 11.65 -12.84 -12.66
CA ALA A 88 11.50 -13.36 -11.29
C ALA A 88 12.37 -12.58 -10.27
N GLY A 89 13.47 -11.99 -10.73
CA GLY A 89 14.40 -11.18 -9.95
C GLY A 89 14.26 -9.67 -10.06
N ALA A 90 13.16 -9.12 -10.61
CA ALA A 90 12.99 -7.67 -10.77
C ALA A 90 13.19 -6.87 -9.46
N TYR A 91 12.90 -7.50 -8.32
CA TYR A 91 13.11 -6.95 -6.98
C TYR A 91 13.99 -7.86 -6.09
N GLU A 92 14.60 -8.91 -6.64
CA GLU A 92 15.59 -9.71 -5.91
C GLU A 92 16.85 -8.85 -5.72
N GLY A 93 17.27 -8.65 -4.46
CA GLY A 93 18.42 -7.80 -4.12
C GLY A 93 18.12 -6.29 -4.01
N LYS A 94 16.85 -5.86 -4.19
CA LYS A 94 16.43 -4.51 -3.82
C LYS A 94 16.05 -4.45 -2.34
N GLN A 95 16.19 -3.29 -1.72
CA GLN A 95 15.77 -3.03 -0.33
C GLN A 95 14.24 -2.87 -0.23
N ALA A 96 13.47 -3.87 -0.67
CA ALA A 96 12.07 -3.96 -0.28
C ALA A 96 12.01 -4.61 1.10
N ASP A 97 11.06 -4.20 1.94
CA ASP A 97 10.89 -4.79 3.27
C ASP A 97 10.41 -6.25 3.16
N THR A 98 9.60 -6.52 2.14
CA THR A 98 9.08 -7.86 1.84
C THR A 98 8.65 -7.96 0.38
N VAL A 99 8.74 -9.18 -0.17
CA VAL A 99 8.25 -9.52 -1.50
C VAL A 99 7.35 -10.74 -1.40
N TRP A 100 6.07 -10.58 -1.73
CA TRP A 100 5.10 -11.66 -1.79
C TRP A 100 4.78 -12.05 -3.22
N LYS A 101 4.48 -13.34 -3.40
CA LYS A 101 4.15 -13.94 -4.69
C LYS A 101 2.76 -14.58 -4.59
N ASP A 102 1.81 -14.08 -5.37
CA ASP A 102 0.43 -14.56 -5.48
C ASP A 102 0.10 -14.94 -6.91
N TYR A 103 0.73 -16.01 -7.41
CA TYR A 103 0.57 -16.46 -8.80
C TYR A 103 -0.81 -17.02 -9.14
N GLN A 104 -1.73 -17.08 -8.16
CA GLN A 104 -3.14 -17.43 -8.35
C GLN A 104 -4.02 -16.19 -8.55
N ASP A 105 -3.44 -14.99 -8.55
CA ASP A 105 -4.11 -13.71 -8.75
C ASP A 105 -5.26 -13.44 -7.77
N ARG A 106 -5.19 -14.00 -6.55
CA ARG A 106 -6.22 -13.83 -5.50
C ARG A 106 -6.33 -12.38 -5.04
N PHE A 107 -5.31 -11.56 -5.27
CA PHE A 107 -5.38 -10.13 -5.02
C PHE A 107 -6.45 -9.44 -5.88
N TYR A 108 -6.67 -9.90 -7.11
CA TYR A 108 -7.68 -9.33 -8.00
C TYR A 108 -9.10 -9.40 -7.40
N ASP A 109 -9.39 -10.48 -6.67
CA ASP A 109 -10.70 -10.70 -6.02
C ASP A 109 -11.00 -9.67 -4.92
N THR A 110 -9.99 -8.98 -4.40
CA THR A 110 -10.20 -7.90 -3.42
C THR A 110 -10.92 -6.69 -4.02
N GLN A 111 -10.83 -6.53 -5.35
CA GLN A 111 -11.28 -5.37 -6.11
C GLN A 111 -10.65 -4.05 -5.64
N LEU A 112 -9.54 -4.10 -4.92
CA LEU A 112 -8.80 -2.90 -4.51
C LEU A 112 -8.10 -2.24 -5.70
N MET A 113 -7.65 -3.04 -6.67
CA MET A 113 -6.94 -2.60 -7.85
C MET A 113 -7.20 -3.59 -8.99
N LYS A 114 -7.31 -3.10 -10.23
CA LYS A 114 -7.56 -3.94 -11.41
C LYS A 114 -6.33 -4.16 -12.28
N SER A 115 -5.31 -3.32 -12.16
CA SER A 115 -4.05 -3.46 -12.89
C SER A 115 -2.85 -3.29 -11.94
N SER A 116 -1.64 -3.14 -12.49
CA SER A 116 -0.48 -2.85 -11.63
C SER A 116 -0.60 -1.44 -11.03
N GLY A 117 0.16 -1.15 -9.99
CA GLY A 117 0.10 0.16 -9.36
C GLY A 117 0.65 0.15 -7.95
N ILE A 118 0.19 1.12 -7.15
CA ILE A 118 0.66 1.29 -5.77
C ILE A 118 -0.51 1.57 -4.83
N ILE A 119 -0.49 0.87 -3.70
CA ILE A 119 -1.34 1.16 -2.55
C ILE A 119 -0.48 1.91 -1.53
N TYR A 120 -0.71 3.20 -1.37
CA TYR A 120 -0.05 4.00 -0.34
C TYR A 120 -0.72 3.77 1.01
N LEU A 121 0.13 3.65 2.03
CA LEU A 121 -0.26 3.45 3.41
C LEU A 121 0.13 4.66 4.24
N ARG A 122 -0.67 4.93 5.28
CA ARG A 122 -0.34 5.88 6.33
C ARG A 122 -0.63 5.21 7.66
N GLN A 123 0.41 4.91 8.43
CA GLN A 123 0.30 4.18 9.70
C GLN A 123 -0.50 2.86 9.58
N GLY A 124 -0.20 2.08 8.54
CA GLY A 124 -0.85 0.78 8.30
C GLY A 124 -2.28 0.85 7.73
N VAL A 125 -2.77 2.06 7.42
CA VAL A 125 -4.10 2.30 6.84
C VAL A 125 -3.96 2.68 5.36
N VAL A 126 -4.86 2.18 4.51
CA VAL A 126 -4.93 2.55 3.08
C VAL A 126 -5.29 4.02 2.95
N ASP A 127 -4.32 4.81 2.48
CA ASP A 127 -4.47 6.24 2.21
C ASP A 127 -4.97 6.45 0.78
N THR A 128 -4.14 6.07 -0.19
CA THR A 128 -4.35 6.29 -1.62
C THR A 128 -4.10 5.00 -2.39
N ILE A 129 -4.97 4.67 -3.34
CA ILE A 129 -4.70 3.61 -4.33
C ILE A 129 -4.53 4.29 -5.68
N VAL A 130 -3.40 4.02 -6.34
CA VAL A 130 -3.16 4.46 -7.71
C VAL A 130 -3.05 3.23 -8.58
N ASP A 131 -4.13 2.97 -9.31
CA ASP A 131 -4.24 1.91 -10.32
C ASP A 131 -3.71 2.45 -11.65
N LEU A 132 -2.85 1.69 -12.32
CA LEU A 132 -2.24 2.11 -13.57
C LEU A 132 -3.27 2.14 -14.70
N ARG A 133 -3.25 3.19 -15.50
CA ARG A 133 -4.14 3.32 -16.66
C ARG A 133 -3.32 3.68 -17.88
N SER A 134 -3.79 3.27 -19.06
CA SER A 134 -3.18 3.65 -20.33
C SER A 134 -3.23 5.16 -20.55
N GLU A 135 -4.35 5.78 -20.18
CA GLU A 135 -4.50 7.23 -20.17
C GLU A 135 -3.64 7.86 -19.08
N GLY A 136 -2.76 8.78 -19.48
CA GLY A 136 -1.86 9.49 -18.55
C GLY A 136 -0.82 8.58 -17.88
N LEU A 137 -0.40 7.51 -18.57
CA LEU A 137 0.53 6.51 -18.02
C LEU A 137 1.82 7.15 -17.48
N GLU A 138 2.47 8.00 -18.28
CA GLU A 138 3.74 8.63 -17.90
C GLU A 138 3.58 9.50 -16.66
N GLN A 139 2.51 10.32 -16.60
CA GLN A 139 2.25 11.19 -15.46
C GLN A 139 1.92 10.39 -14.19
N GLN A 140 1.21 9.26 -14.32
CA GLN A 140 0.91 8.38 -13.18
C GLN A 140 2.19 7.73 -12.65
N VAL A 141 3.07 7.23 -13.53
CA VAL A 141 4.35 6.65 -13.14
C VAL A 141 5.27 7.70 -12.52
N GLU A 142 5.35 8.90 -13.11
CA GLU A 142 6.14 10.00 -12.56
C GLU A 142 5.64 10.42 -11.18
N TYR A 143 4.32 10.53 -11.00
CA TYR A 143 3.70 10.79 -9.70
C TYR A 143 4.10 9.72 -8.67
N MET A 144 4.01 8.45 -9.06
CA MET A 144 4.36 7.33 -8.19
C MET A 144 5.84 7.40 -7.78
N GLN A 145 6.75 7.58 -8.75
CA GLN A 145 8.19 7.68 -8.51
C GLN A 145 8.55 8.87 -7.61
N LYS A 146 7.96 10.05 -7.85
CA LYS A 146 8.16 11.22 -6.99
C LYS A 146 7.79 10.92 -5.54
N ARG A 147 6.69 10.21 -5.31
CA ARG A 147 6.22 9.88 -3.95
C ARG A 147 7.14 8.89 -3.22
N PHE A 148 7.90 8.03 -3.93
CA PHE A 148 8.99 7.26 -3.31
C PHE A 148 10.09 8.15 -2.76
N ALA A 149 10.52 9.14 -3.55
CA ALA A 149 11.64 10.03 -3.25
C ALA A 149 11.29 11.04 -2.15
N THR A 150 10.08 11.61 -2.15
CA THR A 150 9.69 12.61 -1.14
C THR A 150 9.65 12.01 0.27
N ALA A 151 9.27 10.74 0.41
CA ALA A 151 9.24 10.08 1.69
C ALA A 151 10.64 9.64 2.21
N GLN A 152 11.73 9.98 1.52
CA GLN A 152 13.10 9.95 2.06
C GLN A 152 13.49 11.27 2.75
N ALA A 153 12.75 12.37 2.53
CA ALA A 153 13.08 13.70 3.05
C ALA A 153 12.52 13.99 4.46
N ASP A 154 11.73 13.07 5.02
CA ASP A 154 11.09 13.21 6.34
C ASP A 154 11.82 12.42 7.46
N PHE A 155 13.07 11.98 7.22
CA PHE A 155 13.93 11.30 8.20
C PHE A 155 15.24 12.07 8.44
#